data_AF-A0A4Z2BT09-F1
#
_entry.id   AF-A0A4Z2BT09-F1
#
_cell.length_a   1.000
_cell.length_b   1.000
_cell.length_c   1.000
_cell.angle_alpha   90.00
_cell.angle_beta   90.00
_cell.angle_gamma   90.00
#
_symmetry.space_group_name_H-M   'P 1'
#
loop_
_entity.id
_entity.type
_entity.pdbx_description
1 polymer ?
#
loop_
_entity_poly.entity_id
_entity_poly.type
_entity_poly.pdbx_seq_one_letter_code
_entity_poly.pdbx_strand_id
1 'polypeptide(L)'
;MQAKKRYLLVSVGAALLFLFYLWALQIGEFQQQPSQYHQFPQYPEYPLYHQQAVWYYQQSPGVYQPRPLPQRNAPRPTRHWVPSTQLLEPYLEGGEQEADSPQLPHQHTSPRERRSVRDNIYKNKRCRMETCFDFSRCQSGFRVYVYPPQRGDQVSETYQKILSAIEESRFHTTDPLQACLYVLAVDTLDRDQLSAQYVQNVRLRIQNLPTWNDGRNHLIFNLYSGTWPDYTDDLGFEVGQAMLAKASADVVNFRPNFDISIPLFSKDHPLKGGGISYVTINDKPPSRKYLLVFKGKRYLTGIGSETRNALYHIHNGDDIILLTTCKHGKEWEKHKDSRCDRDNEEYSK
;
A
#
# COMPACT_ATOMS: atom_id res chain seq x y z
N MET A 1 39.49 18.62 54.45
CA MET A 1 38.37 17.67 54.72
C MET A 1 37.10 17.88 53.88
N GLN A 2 36.98 18.93 53.04
CA GLN A 2 35.75 19.21 52.28
C GLN A 2 35.57 18.41 50.97
N ALA A 3 36.65 17.96 50.32
CA ALA A 3 36.55 17.22 49.06
C ALA A 3 35.89 15.83 49.23
N LYS A 4 36.20 15.11 50.32
CA LYS A 4 35.65 13.78 50.59
C LYS A 4 34.11 13.79 50.79
N LYS A 5 33.55 14.88 51.31
CA LYS A 5 32.09 15.03 51.48
C LYS A 5 31.35 15.22 50.15
N ARG A 6 31.98 15.85 49.15
CA ARG A 6 31.38 16.06 47.82
C ARG A 6 31.32 14.76 47.02
N TYR A 7 32.35 13.93 47.08
CA TYR A 7 32.35 12.62 46.42
C TYR A 7 31.32 11.66 47.02
N LEU A 8 31.11 11.70 48.34
CA LEU A 8 30.08 10.90 49.00
C LEU A 8 28.67 11.27 48.51
N LEU A 9 28.38 12.58 48.40
CA LEU A 9 27.07 13.06 47.92
C LEU A 9 26.80 12.67 46.46
N VAL A 10 27.81 12.76 45.60
CA VAL A 10 27.69 12.36 44.19
C VAL A 10 27.49 10.84 44.07
N SER A 11 28.21 10.04 44.87
CA SER A 11 28.07 8.58 44.86
C SER A 11 26.70 8.12 45.38
N VAL A 12 26.18 8.76 46.43
CA VAL A 12 24.83 8.47 46.96
C VAL A 12 23.75 8.89 45.94
N GLY A 13 23.92 10.04 45.28
CA GLY A 13 23.00 10.49 44.22
C GLY A 13 22.96 9.51 43.03
N ALA A 14 24.11 9.02 42.60
CA ALA A 14 24.20 8.03 41.52
C ALA A 14 23.57 6.68 41.91
N ALA A 15 23.78 6.22 43.15
CA ALA A 15 23.18 4.99 43.66
C ALA A 15 21.65 5.07 43.74
N LEU A 16 21.10 6.21 44.19
CA LEU A 16 19.66 6.42 44.24
C LEU A 16 19.03 6.44 42.84
N LEU A 17 19.66 7.11 41.87
CA LEU A 17 19.19 7.10 40.47
C LEU A 17 19.20 5.68 39.88
N PHE A 18 20.22 4.89 40.20
CA PHE A 18 20.31 3.50 39.74
C PHE A 18 19.22 2.62 40.36
N LEU A 19 18.91 2.81 41.65
CA LEU A 19 17.81 2.12 42.32
C LEU A 19 16.44 2.50 41.75
N PHE A 20 16.20 3.77 41.45
CA PHE A 20 14.96 4.21 40.77
C PHE A 20 14.83 3.62 39.37
N TYR A 21 15.93 3.53 38.62
CA TYR A 21 15.96 2.92 37.30
C TYR A 21 15.61 1.42 37.36
N LEU A 22 16.23 0.66 38.28
CA LEU A 22 15.93 -0.76 38.47
C LEU A 22 14.49 -0.98 38.95
N TRP A 23 13.98 -0.12 39.84
CA TRP A 23 12.60 -0.22 40.31
C TRP A 23 11.57 0.07 39.20
N ALA A 24 11.85 1.03 38.31
CA ALA A 24 11.00 1.34 37.16
C ALA A 24 10.95 0.19 36.14
N LEU A 25 12.06 -0.55 35.96
CA LEU A 25 12.08 -1.73 35.08
C LEU A 25 11.23 -2.89 35.65
N GLN A 26 11.14 -3.03 36.97
CA GLN A 26 10.43 -4.13 37.61
C GLN A 26 8.90 -3.94 37.66
N ILE A 27 8.40 -2.72 37.41
CA ILE A 27 6.96 -2.41 37.32
C ILE A 27 6.43 -2.62 35.89
N GLY A 28 7.31 -2.75 34.88
CA GLY A 28 6.94 -2.95 33.48
C GLY A 28 6.38 -4.33 33.13
N GLU A 29 6.50 -5.32 34.01
CA GLU A 29 6.08 -6.71 33.74
C GLU A 29 4.73 -7.11 34.37
N PHE A 30 4.02 -6.23 35.09
CA PHE A 30 2.82 -6.59 35.86
C PHE A 30 1.47 -6.05 35.35
N GLN A 31 1.35 -5.72 34.06
CA GLN A 31 0.07 -5.46 33.40
C GLN A 31 -0.07 -6.22 32.08
N GLN A 32 -0.17 -7.54 32.16
CA GLN A 32 -0.80 -8.36 31.12
C GLN A 32 -1.92 -9.19 31.75
N GLN A 33 -3.12 -8.62 31.79
CA GLN A 33 -4.35 -9.35 32.05
C GLN A 33 -4.89 -9.83 30.69
N PRO A 34 -5.23 -11.13 30.52
CA PRO A 34 -5.78 -11.61 29.25
C PRO A 34 -7.25 -11.17 29.11
N SER A 35 -7.52 -10.30 28.14
CA SER A 35 -8.88 -9.92 27.77
C SER A 35 -9.63 -11.11 27.18
N GLN A 36 -10.75 -11.47 27.82
CA GLN A 36 -11.73 -12.43 27.34
C GLN A 36 -12.26 -12.02 25.96
N TYR A 37 -12.25 -12.96 25.02
CA TYR A 37 -12.96 -12.82 23.74
C TYR A 37 -14.47 -12.92 23.98
N HIS A 38 -15.20 -11.84 23.74
CA HIS A 38 -16.65 -11.87 23.66
C HIS A 38 -17.11 -12.48 22.32
N GLN A 39 -17.98 -13.48 22.45
CA GLN A 39 -18.64 -14.24 21.40
C GLN A 39 -19.76 -13.38 20.78
N PHE A 40 -19.73 -13.19 19.45
CA PHE A 40 -20.78 -12.46 18.72
C PHE A 40 -22.09 -13.28 18.64
N PRO A 41 -23.29 -12.66 18.75
CA PRO A 41 -24.56 -13.36 18.56
C PRO A 41 -24.89 -13.59 17.08
N GLN A 42 -25.50 -14.75 16.79
CA GLN A 42 -26.09 -15.10 15.50
C GLN A 42 -27.28 -14.18 15.14
N TYR A 43 -27.37 -13.79 13.86
CA TYR A 43 -28.54 -13.12 13.28
C TYR A 43 -29.60 -14.14 12.80
N PRO A 44 -30.90 -13.81 12.88
CA PRO A 44 -31.99 -14.72 12.51
C PRO A 44 -32.32 -14.71 10.99
N GLU A 45 -32.74 -15.87 10.49
CA GLU A 45 -33.33 -16.11 9.16
C GLU A 45 -34.76 -15.55 9.02
N TYR A 46 -35.09 -14.98 7.86
CA TYR A 46 -36.46 -14.71 7.35
C TYR A 46 -36.45 -14.62 5.80
N PRO A 47 -37.59 -14.79 5.09
CA PRO A 47 -37.74 -15.85 4.08
C PRO A 47 -37.88 -15.37 2.61
N LEU A 48 -37.80 -16.37 1.71
CA LEU A 48 -38.00 -16.33 0.26
C LEU A 48 -39.21 -15.50 -0.19
N TYR A 49 -38.96 -14.50 -1.05
CA TYR A 49 -39.91 -13.99 -2.04
C TYR A 49 -39.17 -13.68 -3.33
N HIS A 50 -39.29 -14.54 -4.35
CA HIS A 50 -39.61 -14.16 -5.74
C HIS A 50 -39.45 -15.36 -6.68
N GLN A 51 -40.53 -16.11 -6.80
CA GLN A 51 -40.81 -16.97 -7.94
C GLN A 51 -41.89 -16.28 -8.76
N GLN A 52 -41.53 -15.31 -9.63
CA GLN A 52 -42.51 -14.76 -10.59
C GLN A 52 -41.96 -13.96 -11.79
N ALA A 53 -40.65 -14.00 -12.09
CA ALA A 53 -40.08 -13.25 -13.22
C ALA A 53 -39.50 -14.13 -14.35
N VAL A 54 -40.05 -15.34 -14.56
CA VAL A 54 -39.53 -16.29 -15.57
C VAL A 54 -40.63 -16.72 -16.55
N TRP A 55 -41.43 -15.79 -17.11
CA TRP A 55 -42.43 -16.18 -18.14
C TRP A 55 -42.69 -15.16 -19.26
N TYR A 56 -41.91 -14.08 -19.40
CA TYR A 56 -42.25 -13.02 -20.36
C TYR A 56 -41.19 -12.64 -21.41
N TYR A 57 -40.24 -13.51 -21.72
CA TYR A 57 -39.36 -13.32 -22.88
C TYR A 57 -39.12 -14.63 -23.64
N GLN A 58 -40.19 -15.14 -24.24
CA GLN A 58 -40.11 -16.07 -25.36
C GLN A 58 -40.96 -15.47 -26.48
N GLN A 59 -40.32 -14.85 -27.48
CA GLN A 59 -40.74 -14.75 -28.90
C GLN A 59 -39.95 -13.64 -29.60
N SER A 60 -38.86 -13.98 -30.30
CA SER A 60 -38.69 -13.66 -31.73
C SER A 60 -37.33 -14.18 -32.27
N PRO A 61 -37.26 -14.60 -33.56
CA PRO A 61 -36.17 -15.40 -34.10
C PRO A 61 -35.18 -14.56 -34.92
N GLY A 62 -33.89 -14.81 -34.75
CA GLY A 62 -32.82 -14.23 -35.57
C GLY A 62 -31.53 -15.01 -35.38
N VAL A 63 -31.14 -15.73 -36.44
CA VAL A 63 -30.10 -16.76 -36.47
C VAL A 63 -28.69 -16.14 -36.47
N TYR A 64 -27.87 -16.51 -35.49
CA TYR A 64 -26.42 -16.65 -35.63
C TYR A 64 -25.96 -17.75 -34.67
N GLN A 65 -25.46 -18.87 -35.19
CA GLN A 65 -24.91 -19.98 -34.39
C GLN A 65 -23.40 -19.76 -34.15
N PRO A 66 -22.91 -19.64 -32.90
CA PRO A 66 -21.51 -19.88 -32.59
C PRO A 66 -21.29 -21.36 -32.25
N ARG A 67 -20.15 -21.90 -32.70
CA ARG A 67 -19.67 -23.26 -32.40
C ARG A 67 -19.75 -23.60 -30.90
N PRO A 68 -20.01 -24.87 -30.52
CA PRO A 68 -20.04 -25.26 -29.11
C PRO A 68 -18.64 -25.18 -28.47
N LEU A 69 -18.53 -24.44 -27.38
CA LEU A 69 -17.41 -24.53 -26.44
C LEU A 69 -17.46 -25.87 -25.70
N PRO A 70 -16.31 -26.48 -25.34
CA PRO A 70 -16.29 -27.75 -24.62
C PRO A 70 -16.96 -27.63 -23.24
N GLN A 71 -17.70 -28.68 -22.87
CA GLN A 71 -18.51 -28.75 -21.65
C GLN A 71 -17.70 -28.39 -20.39
N ARG A 72 -18.23 -27.44 -19.61
CA ARG A 72 -17.75 -27.13 -18.26
C ARG A 72 -17.92 -28.37 -17.38
N ASN A 73 -16.81 -28.90 -16.88
CA ASN A 73 -16.84 -29.83 -15.76
C ASN A 73 -17.46 -29.14 -14.52
N ALA A 74 -18.13 -29.93 -13.69
CA ALA A 74 -18.82 -29.48 -12.48
C ALA A 74 -17.90 -28.64 -11.57
N PRO A 75 -18.43 -27.58 -10.91
CA PRO A 75 -17.65 -26.76 -10.00
C PRO A 75 -17.17 -27.62 -8.82
N ARG A 76 -15.86 -27.67 -8.60
CA ARG A 76 -15.27 -28.28 -7.41
C ARG A 76 -15.65 -27.47 -6.16
N PRO A 77 -15.82 -28.12 -4.99
CA PRO A 77 -16.10 -27.42 -3.75
C PRO A 77 -14.98 -26.43 -3.42
N THR A 78 -15.38 -25.26 -2.90
CA THR A 78 -14.49 -24.20 -2.44
C THR A 78 -13.52 -24.76 -1.39
N ARG A 79 -12.22 -24.74 -1.66
CA ARG A 79 -11.19 -25.02 -0.65
C ARG A 79 -11.24 -23.92 0.42
N HIS A 80 -11.60 -24.28 1.65
CA HIS A 80 -11.37 -23.42 2.80
C HIS A 80 -9.88 -23.41 3.12
N TRP A 81 -9.26 -22.25 2.98
CA TRP A 81 -7.93 -22.00 3.53
C TRP A 81 -8.05 -21.96 5.05
N VAL A 82 -7.30 -22.82 5.74
CA VAL A 82 -7.19 -22.77 7.20
C VAL A 82 -6.50 -21.45 7.55
N PRO A 83 -7.06 -20.63 8.46
CA PRO A 83 -6.37 -19.44 8.94
C PRO A 83 -5.06 -19.87 9.61
N SER A 84 -3.93 -19.64 8.93
CA SER A 84 -2.62 -19.81 9.57
C SER A 84 -2.39 -18.60 10.47
N THR A 85 -2.29 -18.83 11.77
CA THR A 85 -1.84 -17.83 12.76
C THR A 85 -0.31 -17.75 12.83
N GLN A 86 0.41 -18.58 12.06
CA GLN A 86 1.86 -18.54 11.99
C GLN A 86 2.29 -17.55 10.91
N LEU A 87 3.02 -16.51 11.32
CA LEU A 87 3.83 -15.69 10.43
C LEU A 87 4.80 -16.62 9.69
N LEU A 88 4.76 -16.57 8.35
CA LEU A 88 5.73 -17.29 7.53
C LEU A 88 7.11 -16.66 7.77
N GLU A 89 8.07 -17.47 8.19
CA GLU A 89 9.49 -17.08 8.24
C GLU A 89 9.91 -16.54 6.85
N PRO A 90 10.62 -15.40 6.77
CA PRO A 90 11.15 -14.90 5.52
C PRO A 90 12.02 -15.96 4.84
N TYR A 91 11.80 -16.21 3.54
CA TYR A 91 12.57 -17.18 2.76
C TYR A 91 14.05 -16.80 2.57
N LEU A 92 14.48 -15.63 3.06
CA LEU A 92 15.85 -15.13 2.92
C LEU A 92 16.70 -15.63 4.09
N GLU A 93 17.19 -16.85 3.95
CA GLU A 93 18.22 -17.38 4.84
C GLU A 93 19.56 -16.70 4.48
N GLY A 94 19.84 -15.58 5.16
CA GLY A 94 21.12 -14.88 5.15
C GLY A 94 21.19 -13.66 4.23
N GLY A 95 21.24 -12.47 4.84
CA GLY A 95 21.88 -11.31 4.23
C GLY A 95 21.09 -10.00 4.19
N GLU A 96 20.64 -9.51 5.35
CA GLU A 96 20.51 -8.06 5.54
C GLU A 96 21.26 -7.70 6.83
N GLN A 97 22.55 -7.37 6.69
CA GLN A 97 23.24 -6.62 7.73
C GLN A 97 22.56 -5.25 7.80
N GLU A 98 21.92 -4.97 8.94
CA GLU A 98 21.42 -3.66 9.34
C GLU A 98 22.50 -2.59 9.11
N ALA A 99 22.38 -1.84 8.02
CA ALA A 99 22.93 -0.51 7.93
C ALA A 99 21.86 0.44 8.51
N ASP A 100 21.78 0.51 9.83
CA ASP A 100 20.95 1.47 10.55
C ASP A 100 21.53 2.89 10.37
N SER A 101 21.30 3.48 9.19
CA SER A 101 21.45 4.91 8.91
C SER A 101 20.87 5.22 7.53
N PRO A 102 19.84 6.08 7.43
CA PRO A 102 19.43 6.64 6.14
C PRO A 102 20.63 7.38 5.52
N GLN A 103 21.17 6.84 4.43
CA GLN A 103 22.13 7.59 3.61
C GLN A 103 21.37 8.73 2.93
N LEU A 104 21.38 9.92 3.55
CA LEU A 104 20.84 11.15 2.96
C LEU A 104 21.80 11.64 1.86
N PRO A 105 21.43 11.62 0.56
CA PRO A 105 22.28 12.15 -0.49
C PRO A 105 22.04 13.66 -0.64
N HIS A 106 22.39 14.44 0.38
CA HIS A 106 22.27 15.90 0.34
C HIS A 106 23.56 16.58 0.80
N GLN A 107 24.54 16.60 -0.10
CA GLN A 107 25.86 17.20 0.12
C GLN A 107 25.83 18.74 0.26
N HIS A 108 24.68 19.39 0.05
CA HIS A 108 24.55 20.85 0.02
C HIS A 108 23.57 21.47 1.06
N THR A 109 23.00 20.70 1.99
CA THR A 109 22.06 21.25 2.99
C THR A 109 22.73 21.71 4.29
N SER A 110 22.20 22.76 4.91
CA SER A 110 22.72 23.31 6.17
C SER A 110 22.55 22.31 7.35
N PRO A 111 23.40 22.36 8.39
CA PRO A 111 23.27 21.48 9.56
C PRO A 111 21.91 21.56 10.27
N ARG A 112 21.25 22.73 10.23
CA ARG A 112 19.92 22.94 10.82
C ARG A 112 18.84 22.22 10.01
N GLU A 113 18.93 22.29 8.69
CA GLU A 113 18.02 21.63 7.76
C GLU A 113 18.16 20.10 7.80
N ARG A 114 19.39 19.59 7.95
CA ARG A 114 19.62 18.16 8.17
C ARG A 114 18.97 17.66 9.45
N ARG A 115 19.04 18.42 10.55
CA ARG A 115 18.38 18.04 11.82
C ARG A 115 16.86 18.06 11.68
N SER A 116 16.29 19.08 11.05
CA SER A 116 14.83 19.13 10.86
C SER A 116 14.33 17.99 9.98
N VAL A 117 15.03 17.66 8.90
CA VAL A 117 14.70 16.51 8.04
C VAL A 117 14.76 15.22 8.85
N ARG A 118 15.82 15.01 9.64
CA ARG A 118 15.96 13.82 10.48
C ARG A 118 14.85 13.71 11.51
N ASP A 119 14.58 14.78 12.26
CA ASP A 119 13.55 14.78 13.30
C ASP A 119 12.15 14.56 12.71
N ASN A 120 11.90 15.11 11.51
CA ASN A 120 10.67 14.84 10.75
C ASN A 120 10.56 13.38 10.29
N ILE A 121 11.64 12.76 9.80
CA ILE A 121 11.65 11.33 9.46
C ILE A 121 11.27 10.48 10.68
N TYR A 122 11.88 10.76 11.84
CA TYR A 122 11.56 10.06 13.09
C TYR A 122 10.11 10.29 13.54
N LYS A 123 9.60 11.53 13.42
CA LYS A 123 8.21 11.88 13.72
C LYS A 123 7.24 11.12 12.80
N ASN A 124 7.52 11.09 11.50
CA ASN A 124 6.68 10.42 10.50
C ASN A 124 6.61 8.91 10.73
N LYS A 125 7.74 8.25 11.06
CA LYS A 125 7.78 6.81 11.39
C LYS A 125 6.92 6.43 12.60
N ARG A 126 6.70 7.37 13.53
CA ARG A 126 5.87 7.18 14.73
C ARG A 126 4.39 7.46 14.52
N CYS A 127 3.98 7.96 13.35
CA CYS A 127 2.57 8.21 13.09
C CYS A 127 1.75 6.92 13.07
N ARG A 128 0.62 6.97 13.76
CA ARG A 128 -0.42 5.95 13.82
C ARG A 128 -1.76 6.64 13.72
N MET A 129 -2.84 5.87 13.57
CA MET A 129 -4.18 6.44 13.44
C MET A 129 -4.53 7.29 14.65
N GLU A 130 -4.25 6.80 15.86
CA GLU A 130 -4.52 7.47 17.12
C GLU A 130 -3.65 8.72 17.38
N THR A 131 -2.50 8.86 16.72
CA THR A 131 -1.58 9.99 16.95
C THR A 131 -1.62 11.03 15.84
N CYS A 132 -1.74 10.63 14.58
CA CYS A 132 -1.57 11.49 13.41
C CYS A 132 -2.84 11.66 12.56
N PHE A 133 -3.90 10.91 12.86
CA PHE A 133 -5.22 11.08 12.24
C PHE A 133 -6.21 11.66 13.25
N ASP A 134 -7.00 12.63 12.83
CA ASP A 134 -8.06 13.23 13.64
C ASP A 134 -9.41 12.61 13.28
N PHE A 135 -9.90 11.73 14.15
CA PHE A 135 -11.19 11.06 13.98
C PHE A 135 -12.40 11.97 14.21
N SER A 136 -12.24 13.12 14.88
CA SER A 136 -13.36 14.04 15.15
C SER A 136 -13.97 14.59 13.85
N ARG A 137 -13.11 14.77 12.83
CA ARG A 137 -13.43 15.14 11.45
C ARG A 137 -14.41 14.19 10.76
N CYS A 138 -14.52 12.96 11.24
CA CYS A 138 -15.25 11.88 10.58
C CYS A 138 -16.58 11.57 11.30
N GLN A 139 -16.93 12.30 12.36
CA GLN A 139 -18.13 12.06 13.17
C GLN A 139 -19.43 12.27 12.39
N SER A 140 -19.46 13.23 11.47
CA SER A 140 -20.60 13.49 10.56
C SER A 140 -20.64 12.55 9.34
N GLY A 141 -19.68 11.62 9.26
CA GLY A 141 -19.53 10.66 8.17
C GLY A 141 -18.15 10.69 7.52
N PHE A 142 -17.88 9.68 6.69
CA PHE A 142 -16.62 9.59 5.96
C PHE A 142 -16.73 10.29 4.60
N ARG A 143 -16.31 11.56 4.54
CA ARG A 143 -16.25 12.34 3.29
C ARG A 143 -14.81 12.57 2.84
N VAL A 144 -14.58 12.63 1.54
CA VAL A 144 -13.27 12.85 0.93
C VAL A 144 -13.31 14.13 0.10
N TYR A 145 -12.42 15.06 0.40
CA TYR A 145 -12.24 16.28 -0.37
C TYR A 145 -10.97 16.18 -1.23
N VAL A 146 -11.11 16.47 -2.52
CA VAL A 146 -9.99 16.57 -3.46
C VAL A 146 -9.66 18.06 -3.62
N TYR A 147 -8.41 18.44 -3.41
CA TYR A 147 -8.00 19.82 -3.65
C TYR A 147 -8.18 20.18 -5.13
N PRO A 148 -8.59 21.41 -5.47
CA PRO A 148 -8.64 21.83 -6.86
C PRO A 148 -7.22 21.95 -7.43
N PRO A 149 -7.01 21.60 -8.72
CA PRO A 149 -5.71 21.78 -9.37
C PRO A 149 -5.33 23.26 -9.46
N GLN A 150 -4.05 23.56 -9.26
CA GLN A 150 -3.49 24.90 -9.40
C GLN A 150 -3.06 25.17 -10.85
N ARG A 151 -2.91 26.45 -11.21
CA ARG A 151 -2.45 26.83 -12.55
C ARG A 151 -1.08 26.24 -12.84
N GLY A 152 -0.97 25.51 -13.95
CA GLY A 152 0.28 24.87 -14.38
C GLY A 152 0.50 23.48 -13.78
N ASP A 153 -0.46 22.93 -13.02
CA ASP A 153 -0.43 21.52 -12.65
C ASP A 153 -0.58 20.65 -13.90
N GLN A 154 0.33 19.69 -14.04
CA GLN A 154 0.28 18.64 -15.06
C GLN A 154 -0.03 17.34 -14.32
N VAL A 155 -1.21 16.79 -14.58
CA VAL A 155 -1.71 15.58 -13.93
C VAL A 155 -1.60 14.42 -14.92
N SER A 156 -0.93 13.33 -14.53
CA SER A 156 -0.86 12.15 -15.38
C SER A 156 -2.24 11.53 -15.56
N GLU A 157 -2.46 10.86 -16.69
CA GLU A 157 -3.73 10.16 -16.95
C GLU A 157 -4.07 9.15 -15.82
N THR A 158 -3.04 8.50 -15.27
CA THR A 158 -3.21 7.53 -14.17
C THR A 158 -3.69 8.23 -12.91
N TYR A 159 -3.10 9.37 -12.54
CA TYR A 159 -3.55 10.11 -11.36
C TYR A 159 -4.93 10.73 -11.57
N GLN A 160 -5.21 11.23 -12.78
CA GLN A 160 -6.54 11.72 -13.13
C GLN A 160 -7.62 10.64 -12.95
N LYS A 161 -7.33 9.39 -13.32
CA LYS A 161 -8.23 8.25 -13.07
C LYS A 161 -8.48 8.04 -11.57
N ILE A 162 -7.44 8.13 -10.74
CA ILE A 162 -7.58 8.01 -9.27
C ILE A 162 -8.46 9.13 -8.72
N LEU A 163 -8.19 10.39 -9.10
CA LEU A 163 -8.98 11.54 -8.65
C LEU A 163 -10.45 11.41 -9.10
N SER A 164 -10.68 11.06 -10.37
CA SER A 164 -12.03 10.90 -10.93
C SER A 164 -12.82 9.78 -10.22
N ALA A 165 -12.16 8.65 -9.90
CA ALA A 165 -12.79 7.57 -9.14
C ALA A 165 -13.23 8.01 -7.73
N ILE A 166 -12.47 8.89 -7.09
CA ILE A 166 -12.81 9.46 -5.79
C ILE A 166 -13.96 10.45 -5.93
N GLU A 167 -13.88 11.38 -6.88
CA GLU A 167 -14.89 12.43 -7.12
C GLU A 167 -16.26 11.87 -7.54
N GLU A 168 -16.28 10.78 -8.32
CA GLU A 168 -17.50 10.07 -8.72
C GLU A 168 -18.09 9.18 -7.60
N SER A 169 -17.35 8.98 -6.50
CA SER A 169 -17.81 8.13 -5.40
C SER A 169 -18.81 8.84 -4.49
N ARG A 170 -19.63 8.06 -3.78
CA ARG A 170 -20.55 8.59 -2.75
C ARG A 170 -19.85 9.31 -1.59
N PHE A 171 -18.54 9.12 -1.44
CA PHE A 171 -17.76 9.69 -0.35
C PHE A 171 -17.27 11.09 -0.68
N HIS A 172 -17.27 11.52 -1.94
CA HIS A 172 -16.80 12.85 -2.32
C HIS A 172 -17.59 13.98 -1.65
N THR A 173 -16.90 15.07 -1.34
CA THR A 173 -17.47 16.36 -0.94
C THR A 173 -16.71 17.51 -1.58
N THR A 174 -17.41 18.56 -1.98
CA THR A 174 -16.82 19.82 -2.45
C THR A 174 -16.59 20.82 -1.33
N ASP A 175 -17.09 20.55 -0.11
CA ASP A 175 -16.87 21.37 1.08
C ASP A 175 -15.73 20.77 1.94
N PRO A 176 -14.59 21.45 2.07
CA PRO A 176 -13.47 20.98 2.88
C PRO A 176 -13.76 20.91 4.38
N LEU A 177 -14.78 21.64 4.88
CA LEU A 177 -15.19 21.61 6.28
C LEU A 177 -15.94 20.32 6.65
N GLN A 178 -16.58 19.68 5.66
CA GLN A 178 -17.28 18.40 5.83
C GLN A 178 -16.36 17.20 5.60
N ALA A 179 -15.12 17.41 5.18
CA ALA A 179 -14.23 16.31 4.84
C ALA A 179 -13.77 15.54 6.10
N CYS A 180 -13.65 14.23 5.99
CA CYS A 180 -12.90 13.40 6.93
C CYS A 180 -11.45 13.22 6.43
N LEU A 181 -11.28 13.11 5.10
CA LEU A 181 -10.00 12.86 4.43
C LEU A 181 -9.77 13.86 3.30
N TYR A 182 -8.50 14.23 3.09
CA TYR A 182 -8.05 15.10 2.01
C TYR A 182 -7.14 14.37 1.03
N VAL A 183 -7.30 14.66 -0.25
CA VAL A 183 -6.46 14.13 -1.33
C VAL A 183 -5.92 15.29 -2.17
N LEU A 184 -4.60 15.26 -2.41
CA LEU A 184 -3.90 16.31 -3.15
C LEU A 184 -4.29 16.29 -4.64
N ALA A 185 -4.44 17.45 -5.28
CA ALA A 185 -4.47 17.52 -6.75
C ALA A 185 -3.09 17.35 -7.39
N VAL A 186 -2.02 17.62 -6.63
CA VAL A 186 -0.64 17.51 -7.12
C VAL A 186 -0.29 16.04 -7.34
N ASP A 187 0.11 15.71 -8.57
CA ASP A 187 0.51 14.36 -8.93
C ASP A 187 1.83 13.98 -8.25
N THR A 188 1.75 12.97 -7.38
CA THR A 188 2.88 12.42 -6.61
C THR A 188 3.11 10.94 -6.90
N LEU A 189 2.45 10.41 -7.94
CA LEU A 189 2.55 9.00 -8.30
C LEU A 189 3.98 8.62 -8.69
N ASP A 190 4.70 9.50 -9.38
CA ASP A 190 6.05 9.27 -9.83
C ASP A 190 7.03 10.28 -9.21
N ARG A 191 7.85 9.78 -8.29
CA ARG A 191 8.89 10.55 -7.59
C ARG A 191 10.30 10.17 -8.05
N ASP A 192 10.43 9.45 -9.16
CA ASP A 192 11.73 9.32 -9.83
C ASP A 192 12.08 10.63 -10.55
N GLN A 193 13.20 11.25 -10.18
CA GLN A 193 13.67 12.52 -10.75
C GLN A 193 13.97 12.44 -12.25
N LEU A 194 14.21 11.24 -12.78
CA LEU A 194 14.44 10.99 -14.21
C LEU A 194 13.15 10.82 -14.99
N SER A 195 12.00 10.71 -14.32
CA SER A 195 10.72 10.53 -14.97
C SER A 195 10.22 11.82 -15.61
N ALA A 196 9.67 11.70 -16.83
CA ALA A 196 8.94 12.79 -17.47
C ALA A 196 7.66 13.21 -16.69
N GLN A 197 7.19 12.37 -15.76
CA GLN A 197 6.04 12.63 -14.91
C GLN A 197 6.43 13.22 -13.54
N TYR A 198 7.72 13.46 -13.31
CA TYR A 198 8.20 14.02 -12.06
C TYR A 198 7.73 15.47 -11.88
N VAL A 199 6.86 15.70 -10.89
CA VAL A 199 6.41 17.04 -10.54
C VAL A 199 7.44 17.75 -9.66
N GLN A 200 7.88 18.93 -10.08
CA GLN A 200 8.81 19.77 -9.33
C GLN A 200 8.09 20.62 -8.27
N ASN A 201 8.82 21.07 -7.25
CA ASN A 201 8.34 22.01 -6.23
C ASN A 201 7.09 21.55 -5.45
N VAL A 202 6.88 20.24 -5.32
CA VAL A 202 5.74 19.64 -4.59
C VAL A 202 5.63 20.19 -3.17
N ARG A 203 6.76 20.33 -2.46
CA ARG A 203 6.80 20.88 -1.10
C ARG A 203 6.11 22.24 -0.99
N LEU A 204 6.48 23.18 -1.87
CA LEU A 204 5.90 24.54 -1.87
C LEU A 204 4.42 24.52 -2.22
N ARG A 205 4.02 23.67 -3.17
CA ARG A 205 2.60 23.53 -3.58
C ARG A 205 1.74 23.02 -2.43
N ILE A 206 2.22 22.01 -1.70
CA ILE A 206 1.52 21.41 -0.56
C ILE A 206 1.47 22.37 0.64
N GLN A 207 2.57 23.03 0.98
CA GLN A 207 2.64 23.95 2.14
C GLN A 207 1.71 25.16 1.98
N ASN A 208 1.39 25.55 0.75
CA ASN A 208 0.46 26.65 0.46
C ASN A 208 -1.02 26.22 0.51
N LEU A 209 -1.33 24.94 0.73
CA LEU A 209 -2.72 24.48 0.82
C LEU A 209 -3.34 24.92 2.17
N PRO A 210 -4.53 25.55 2.16
CA PRO A 210 -5.12 26.12 3.37
C PRO A 210 -5.37 25.13 4.51
N THR A 211 -5.61 23.86 4.18
CA THR A 211 -5.97 22.82 5.16
C THR A 211 -4.91 21.74 5.33
N TRP A 212 -3.68 21.94 4.82
CA TRP A 212 -2.61 20.94 4.86
C TRP A 212 -2.35 20.36 6.27
N ASN A 213 -2.31 21.22 7.29
CA ASN A 213 -2.17 20.82 8.70
C ASN A 213 -1.06 19.77 8.96
N ASP A 214 0.13 20.01 8.40
CA ASP A 214 1.27 19.09 8.50
C ASP A 214 0.93 17.67 8.02
N GLY A 215 -0.01 17.52 7.08
CA GLY A 215 -0.45 16.23 6.51
C GLY A 215 -1.53 15.51 7.30
N ARG A 216 -1.98 16.02 8.45
CA ARG A 216 -3.04 15.36 9.24
C ARG A 216 -4.32 15.18 8.41
N ASN A 217 -4.87 13.97 8.41
CA ASN A 217 -6.03 13.56 7.57
C ASN A 217 -5.79 13.67 6.05
N HIS A 218 -4.55 13.68 5.58
CA HIS A 218 -4.24 13.65 4.15
C HIS A 218 -3.83 12.25 3.71
N LEU A 219 -4.22 11.87 2.49
CA LEU A 219 -3.76 10.68 1.81
C LEU A 219 -2.97 11.09 0.56
N ILE A 220 -1.73 10.59 0.47
CA ILE A 220 -0.83 10.80 -0.68
C ILE A 220 -0.69 9.48 -1.42
N PHE A 221 -0.77 9.53 -2.75
CA PHE A 221 -0.57 8.36 -3.60
C PHE A 221 0.84 8.34 -4.17
N ASN A 222 1.49 7.18 -4.13
CA ASN A 222 2.77 6.97 -4.79
C ASN A 222 2.84 5.58 -5.42
N LEU A 223 3.26 5.51 -6.68
CA LEU A 223 3.46 4.25 -7.40
C LEU A 223 4.94 3.97 -7.69
N TYR A 224 5.72 5.02 -7.92
CA TYR A 224 7.12 4.94 -8.30
C TYR A 224 7.94 5.85 -7.38
N SER A 225 8.95 5.29 -6.72
CA SER A 225 9.92 6.02 -5.91
C SER A 225 11.35 5.62 -6.34
N GLY A 226 11.78 6.14 -7.48
CA GLY A 226 13.07 5.80 -8.08
C GLY A 226 13.02 4.64 -9.07
N THR A 227 14.09 4.54 -9.84
CA THR A 227 14.33 3.48 -10.83
C THR A 227 15.66 2.83 -10.54
N TRP A 228 15.79 1.54 -10.85
CA TRP A 228 17.04 0.81 -10.68
C TRP A 228 18.24 1.60 -11.28
N PRO A 229 19.39 1.67 -10.58
CA PRO A 229 19.68 1.04 -9.28
C PRO A 229 19.21 1.85 -8.06
N ASP A 230 18.74 3.08 -8.27
CA ASP A 230 18.50 4.10 -7.26
C ASP A 230 17.04 4.14 -6.78
N TYR A 231 16.52 2.99 -6.33
CA TYR A 231 15.24 2.97 -5.63
C TYR A 231 15.37 3.70 -4.29
N THR A 232 14.39 4.53 -3.94
CA THR A 232 14.39 5.29 -2.69
C THR A 232 13.00 5.32 -2.08
N ASP A 233 12.88 5.31 -0.76
CA ASP A 233 11.60 5.58 -0.10
C ASP A 233 11.32 7.08 0.11
N ASP A 234 12.30 7.93 -0.19
CA ASP A 234 12.16 9.38 -0.11
C ASP A 234 11.37 9.92 -1.31
N LEU A 235 10.21 10.54 -1.02
CA LEU A 235 9.38 11.18 -2.03
C LEU A 235 9.95 12.55 -2.49
N GLY A 236 11.04 13.01 -1.87
CA GLY A 236 11.67 14.29 -2.16
C GLY A 236 10.92 15.48 -1.55
N PHE A 237 10.03 15.25 -0.59
CA PHE A 237 9.35 16.27 0.20
C PHE A 237 8.86 15.71 1.54
N GLU A 238 8.57 16.61 2.49
CA GLU A 238 8.09 16.26 3.82
C GLU A 238 6.62 15.85 3.76
N VAL A 239 6.33 14.55 3.94
CA VAL A 239 4.96 14.01 4.00
C VAL A 239 4.22 14.35 5.30
N GLY A 240 4.97 14.71 6.34
CA GLY A 240 4.45 14.98 7.68
C GLY A 240 3.61 13.82 8.22
N GLN A 241 2.43 14.16 8.71
CA GLN A 241 1.44 13.28 9.33
C GLN A 241 0.48 12.65 8.31
N ALA A 242 0.73 12.80 7.00
CA ALA A 242 -0.10 12.19 5.98
C ALA A 242 0.07 10.67 5.93
N MET A 243 -1.01 9.99 5.56
CA MET A 243 -1.01 8.57 5.20
C MET A 243 -0.49 8.41 3.77
N LEU A 244 0.19 7.29 3.50
CA LEU A 244 0.70 6.96 2.18
C LEU A 244 -0.07 5.75 1.61
N ALA A 245 -0.70 5.95 0.46
CA ALA A 245 -1.13 4.88 -0.42
C ALA A 245 0.02 4.57 -1.39
N LYS A 246 0.86 3.59 -1.05
CA LYS A 246 2.13 3.33 -1.75
C LYS A 246 2.17 1.95 -2.39
N ALA A 247 2.60 1.89 -3.65
CA ALA A 247 3.01 0.65 -4.28
C ALA A 247 4.45 0.30 -3.90
N SER A 248 4.73 -1.01 -3.81
CA SER A 248 6.04 -1.51 -3.36
C SER A 248 6.46 -0.91 -2.01
N ALA A 249 5.51 -0.84 -1.07
CA ALA A 249 5.79 -0.33 0.26
C ALA A 249 6.84 -1.22 0.95
N ASP A 250 7.95 -0.59 1.38
CA ASP A 250 8.99 -1.24 2.16
C ASP A 250 8.46 -1.64 3.56
N VAL A 251 8.80 -2.85 4.00
CA VAL A 251 8.36 -3.39 5.29
C VAL A 251 8.91 -2.57 6.46
N VAL A 252 10.10 -1.97 6.32
CA VAL A 252 10.73 -1.18 7.40
C VAL A 252 10.04 0.18 7.56
N ASN A 253 9.61 0.80 6.47
CA ASN A 253 9.01 2.14 6.48
C ASN A 253 7.48 2.16 6.47
N PHE A 254 6.82 1.07 6.08
CA PHE A 254 5.36 0.95 6.08
C PHE A 254 4.81 1.05 7.51
N ARG A 255 3.81 1.92 7.73
CA ARG A 255 3.15 2.07 9.03
C ARG A 255 1.86 1.24 9.07
N PRO A 256 1.84 0.09 9.77
CA PRO A 256 0.66 -0.77 9.79
C PRO A 256 -0.57 -0.04 10.33
N ASN A 257 -1.73 -0.33 9.74
CA ASN A 257 -3.02 0.30 10.06
C ASN A 257 -3.09 1.81 9.83
N PHE A 258 -2.07 2.43 9.23
CA PHE A 258 -2.01 3.86 8.94
C PHE A 258 -1.75 4.12 7.45
N ASP A 259 -0.73 3.45 6.89
CA ASP A 259 -0.47 3.46 5.45
C ASP A 259 -1.25 2.37 4.73
N ILE A 260 -1.40 2.52 3.42
CA ILE A 260 -2.16 1.64 2.55
C ILE A 260 -1.22 1.08 1.48
N SER A 261 -0.99 -0.23 1.50
CA SER A 261 -0.29 -0.91 0.42
C SER A 261 -1.25 -1.06 -0.76
N ILE A 262 -0.90 -0.46 -1.89
CA ILE A 262 -1.68 -0.56 -3.13
C ILE A 262 -0.88 -1.30 -4.20
N PRO A 263 -1.53 -2.05 -5.11
CA PRO A 263 -0.81 -2.69 -6.19
C PRO A 263 -0.32 -1.64 -7.20
N LEU A 264 0.74 -1.98 -7.92
CA LEU A 264 1.25 -1.15 -9.01
C LEU A 264 0.35 -1.33 -10.24
N PHE A 265 -0.38 -0.28 -10.62
CA PHE A 265 -1.24 -0.29 -11.80
C PHE A 265 -0.49 0.24 -13.05
N SER A 266 -0.75 -0.39 -14.20
CA SER A 266 -0.27 0.13 -15.49
C SER A 266 -1.05 1.37 -15.91
N LYS A 267 -0.46 2.20 -16.80
CA LYS A 267 -1.13 3.39 -17.36
C LYS A 267 -2.43 3.04 -18.08
N ASP A 268 -2.48 1.88 -18.72
CA ASP A 268 -3.64 1.35 -19.44
C ASP A 268 -4.71 0.75 -18.52
N HIS A 269 -4.53 0.79 -17.20
CA HIS A 269 -5.53 0.28 -16.27
C HIS A 269 -6.84 1.05 -16.45
N PRO A 270 -7.98 0.35 -16.63
CA PRO A 270 -9.27 1.00 -16.84
C PRO A 270 -9.73 1.70 -15.56
N LEU A 271 -10.49 2.78 -15.72
CA LEU A 271 -11.08 3.52 -14.59
C LEU A 271 -12.09 2.68 -13.80
N LYS A 272 -12.90 1.87 -14.52
CA LYS A 272 -13.94 1.00 -13.94
C LYS A 272 -13.72 -0.42 -14.45
N GLY A 273 -13.80 -1.40 -13.55
CA GLY A 273 -13.58 -2.81 -13.90
C GLY A 273 -14.88 -3.53 -14.23
N GLY A 274 -14.97 -4.15 -15.42
CA GLY A 274 -16.07 -4.99 -15.93
C GLY A 274 -16.72 -4.40 -17.22
N GLY A 275 -17.56 -5.14 -17.96
CA GLY A 275 -18.39 -4.59 -19.08
C GLY A 275 -19.86 -4.32 -18.72
N ILE A 276 -20.35 -3.07 -18.87
CA ILE A 276 -21.68 -2.40 -18.60
C ILE A 276 -22.71 -3.05 -17.61
N SER A 277 -22.81 -4.36 -17.53
CA SER A 277 -23.80 -5.18 -16.84
C SER A 277 -23.56 -5.51 -15.34
N TYR A 278 -22.41 -5.20 -14.77
CA TYR A 278 -22.02 -5.58 -13.38
C TYR A 278 -22.23 -4.43 -12.38
N VAL A 279 -22.92 -3.37 -12.77
CA VAL A 279 -23.17 -2.16 -11.95
C VAL A 279 -24.24 -2.38 -10.87
N THR A 280 -24.75 -3.61 -10.68
CA THR A 280 -25.76 -3.88 -9.66
C THR A 280 -25.16 -4.47 -8.38
N ILE A 281 -25.06 -3.57 -7.40
CA ILE A 281 -25.06 -3.81 -5.94
C ILE A 281 -23.70 -4.18 -5.31
N ASN A 282 -23.23 -3.25 -4.48
CA ASN A 282 -21.91 -3.11 -3.85
C ASN A 282 -21.61 -4.04 -2.66
N ASP A 283 -22.40 -5.07 -2.36
CA ASP A 283 -22.26 -5.78 -1.07
C ASP A 283 -21.74 -7.22 -1.17
N LYS A 284 -21.50 -7.74 -2.38
CA LYS A 284 -20.89 -9.06 -2.55
C LYS A 284 -19.59 -8.95 -3.34
N PRO A 285 -18.43 -9.37 -2.80
CA PRO A 285 -17.22 -9.41 -3.60
C PRO A 285 -17.48 -10.27 -4.84
N PRO A 286 -17.13 -9.79 -6.06
CA PRO A 286 -17.36 -10.56 -7.27
C PRO A 286 -16.69 -11.93 -7.13
N SER A 287 -17.34 -12.99 -7.60
CA SER A 287 -16.74 -14.33 -7.60
C SER A 287 -15.47 -14.30 -8.46
N ARG A 288 -14.31 -14.31 -7.81
CA ARG A 288 -13.01 -14.25 -8.50
C ARG A 288 -12.62 -15.66 -8.91
N LYS A 289 -12.44 -15.89 -10.22
CA LYS A 289 -11.87 -17.15 -10.74
C LYS A 289 -10.43 -17.33 -10.27
N TYR A 290 -9.65 -16.25 -10.30
CA TYR A 290 -8.24 -16.27 -9.96
C TYR A 290 -8.05 -15.79 -8.51
N LEU A 291 -7.33 -16.59 -7.73
CA LEU A 291 -6.84 -16.26 -6.39
C LEU A 291 -5.66 -15.28 -6.48
N LEU A 292 -4.72 -15.55 -7.38
CA LEU A 292 -3.52 -14.73 -7.57
C LEU A 292 -3.18 -14.65 -9.05
N VAL A 293 -2.90 -13.44 -9.54
CA VAL A 293 -2.39 -13.20 -10.89
C VAL A 293 -1.17 -12.29 -10.82
N PHE A 294 -0.10 -12.69 -11.48
CA PHE A 294 1.07 -11.86 -11.70
C PHE A 294 1.41 -11.85 -13.18
N LYS A 295 1.66 -10.67 -13.74
CA LYS A 295 2.25 -10.51 -15.07
C LYS A 295 3.44 -9.55 -14.94
N GLY A 296 4.66 -10.03 -15.14
CA GLY A 296 5.84 -9.20 -14.94
C GLY A 296 7.16 -9.73 -15.50
N LYS A 297 8.25 -9.04 -15.16
CA LYS A 297 9.61 -9.40 -15.59
C LYS A 297 10.26 -10.37 -14.60
N ARG A 298 10.87 -11.42 -15.14
CA ARG A 298 11.75 -12.35 -14.44
C ARG A 298 13.20 -12.05 -14.82
N TYR A 299 13.98 -11.69 -13.83
CA TYR A 299 15.39 -11.34 -14.00
C TYR A 299 16.17 -12.65 -13.99
N LEU A 300 16.96 -12.90 -15.03
CA LEU A 300 17.76 -14.12 -15.16
C LEU A 300 19.03 -14.07 -14.32
N THR A 301 19.48 -12.87 -13.98
CA THR A 301 20.69 -12.60 -13.18
C THR A 301 20.47 -11.38 -12.29
N GLY A 302 21.37 -11.19 -11.32
CA GLY A 302 21.35 -10.05 -10.40
C GLY A 302 20.55 -10.29 -9.13
N ILE A 303 20.57 -9.31 -8.23
CA ILE A 303 19.91 -9.37 -6.91
C ILE A 303 18.40 -9.58 -7.10
N GLY A 304 17.83 -10.53 -6.36
CA GLY A 304 16.40 -10.88 -6.41
C GLY A 304 15.98 -11.73 -7.61
N SER A 305 16.90 -12.14 -8.50
CA SER A 305 16.62 -13.06 -9.61
C SER A 305 16.13 -14.43 -9.10
N GLU A 306 16.78 -14.99 -8.08
CA GLU A 306 16.40 -16.27 -7.46
C GLU A 306 14.98 -16.24 -6.89
N THR A 307 14.64 -15.22 -6.08
CA THR A 307 13.29 -15.05 -5.51
C THR A 307 12.23 -14.97 -6.60
N ARG A 308 12.47 -14.18 -7.66
CA ARG A 308 11.55 -14.08 -8.81
C ARG A 308 11.46 -15.37 -9.59
N ASN A 309 12.53 -16.14 -9.65
CA ASN A 309 12.57 -17.44 -10.31
C ASN A 309 11.73 -18.48 -9.54
N ALA A 310 11.76 -18.40 -8.20
CA ALA A 310 11.01 -19.29 -7.31
C ALA A 310 9.49 -19.09 -7.41
N LEU A 311 9.02 -17.87 -7.72
CA LEU A 311 7.59 -17.58 -7.83
C LEU A 311 6.89 -18.56 -8.78
N TYR A 312 7.50 -18.97 -9.89
CA TYR A 312 6.85 -19.91 -10.82
C TYR A 312 6.38 -21.22 -10.15
N HIS A 313 6.99 -21.66 -9.04
CA HIS A 313 6.58 -22.89 -8.36
C HIS A 313 5.18 -22.82 -7.73
N ILE A 314 4.63 -21.61 -7.50
CA ILE A 314 3.24 -21.46 -7.04
C ILE A 314 2.24 -21.38 -8.20
N HIS A 315 2.69 -21.33 -9.46
CA HIS A 315 1.82 -21.34 -10.62
C HIS A 315 1.15 -22.71 -10.78
N ASN A 316 -0.19 -22.73 -10.81
CA ASN A 316 -0.96 -23.97 -10.92
C ASN A 316 -1.81 -24.05 -12.20
N GLY A 317 -1.81 -23.02 -13.04
CA GLY A 317 -2.57 -22.97 -14.29
C GLY A 317 -4.10 -22.88 -14.14
N ASP A 318 -4.61 -22.73 -12.91
CA ASP A 318 -6.06 -22.69 -12.62
C ASP A 318 -6.48 -21.36 -11.99
N ASP A 319 -6.16 -21.17 -10.70
CA ASP A 319 -6.49 -19.98 -9.91
C ASP A 319 -5.25 -19.17 -9.47
N ILE A 320 -4.03 -19.71 -9.62
CA ILE A 320 -2.77 -18.99 -9.42
C ILE A 320 -2.00 -18.93 -10.75
N ILE A 321 -2.05 -17.76 -11.39
CA ILE A 321 -1.49 -17.53 -12.72
C ILE A 321 -0.28 -16.60 -12.64
N LEU A 322 0.90 -17.09 -13.04
CA LEU A 322 2.13 -16.29 -13.07
C LEU A 322 2.67 -16.27 -14.50
N LEU A 323 2.53 -15.13 -15.17
CA LEU A 323 3.03 -14.90 -16.52
C LEU A 323 4.29 -14.06 -16.42
N THR A 324 5.43 -14.61 -16.80
CA THR A 324 6.71 -13.89 -16.71
C THR A 324 7.38 -13.75 -18.06
N THR A 325 8.06 -12.63 -18.30
CA THR A 325 9.00 -12.51 -19.42
C THR A 325 10.43 -12.40 -18.90
N CYS A 326 11.34 -13.11 -19.54
CA CYS A 326 12.79 -13.00 -19.31
C CYS A 326 13.43 -11.87 -20.14
N LYS A 327 12.68 -11.22 -21.04
CA LYS A 327 13.20 -10.15 -21.90
C LYS A 327 13.42 -8.89 -21.07
N HIS A 328 14.64 -8.71 -20.58
CA HIS A 328 15.00 -7.55 -19.78
C HIS A 328 16.47 -7.12 -19.97
N GLY A 329 16.68 -5.82 -20.21
CA GLY A 329 18.03 -5.30 -20.48
C GLY A 329 18.55 -5.75 -21.85
N LYS A 330 19.83 -5.49 -22.10
CA LYS A 330 20.50 -5.85 -23.37
C LYS A 330 21.08 -7.27 -23.37
N GLU A 331 21.21 -7.89 -22.19
CA GLU A 331 21.98 -9.12 -22.02
C GLU A 331 21.13 -10.34 -21.67
N TRP A 332 19.79 -10.23 -21.66
CA TRP A 332 18.92 -11.36 -21.32
C TRP A 332 19.14 -12.59 -22.21
N GLU A 333 19.47 -12.39 -23.49
CA GLU A 333 19.77 -13.48 -24.42
C GLU A 333 20.99 -14.28 -23.99
N LYS A 334 22.01 -13.63 -23.41
CA LYS A 334 23.24 -14.29 -22.93
C LYS A 334 22.98 -15.18 -21.71
N HIS A 335 21.98 -14.82 -20.90
CA HIS A 335 21.64 -15.52 -19.67
C HIS A 335 20.40 -16.41 -19.81
N LYS A 336 19.91 -16.58 -21.04
CA LYS A 336 18.69 -17.32 -21.35
C LYS A 336 18.76 -18.75 -20.80
N ASP A 337 17.83 -19.07 -19.91
CA ASP A 337 17.63 -20.43 -19.41
C ASP A 337 16.63 -21.23 -20.28
N SER A 338 16.46 -22.50 -19.93
CA SER A 338 15.56 -23.41 -20.65
C SER A 338 14.07 -23.04 -20.54
N ARG A 339 13.66 -22.21 -19.57
CA ARG A 339 12.25 -21.84 -19.37
C ARG A 339 11.87 -20.56 -20.12
N CYS A 340 12.83 -19.69 -20.41
CA CYS A 340 12.65 -18.36 -20.99
C CYS A 340 11.81 -18.34 -22.28
N ASP A 341 11.91 -19.33 -23.17
CA ASP A 341 11.09 -19.39 -24.39
C ASP A 341 9.60 -19.60 -24.07
N ARG A 342 9.29 -20.57 -23.20
CA ARG A 342 7.92 -20.85 -22.76
C ARG A 342 7.33 -19.68 -21.98
N ASP A 343 8.13 -19.13 -21.05
CA ASP A 343 7.77 -17.94 -20.27
C ASP A 343 7.33 -16.79 -21.20
N ASN A 344 8.12 -16.50 -22.25
CA ASN A 344 7.81 -15.45 -23.21
C ASN A 344 6.56 -15.75 -24.06
N GLU A 345 6.37 -17.00 -24.49
CA GLU A 345 5.18 -17.38 -25.25
C GLU A 345 3.90 -17.20 -24.43
N GLU A 346 3.91 -17.62 -23.17
CA GLU A 346 2.79 -17.45 -22.25
C GLU A 346 2.55 -15.98 -21.87
N TYR A 347 3.62 -15.19 -21.72
CA TYR A 347 3.52 -13.77 -21.41
C TYR A 347 2.89 -12.93 -22.54
N SER A 348 3.14 -13.33 -23.79
CA SER A 348 2.61 -12.64 -24.97
C SER A 348 1.15 -12.97 -25.29
N LYS A 349 0.59 -14.02 -24.69
CA LYS A 349 -0.84 -14.28 -24.68
C LYS A 349 -1.56 -13.26 -23.79
#